data_AF-A0A349FY99-F1
#
_entry.id   AF-A0A349FY99-F1
#
_cell.length_a   1.000
_cell.length_b   1.000
_cell.length_c   1.000
_cell.angle_alpha   90.00
_cell.angle_beta   90.00
_cell.angle_gamma   90.00
#
_symmetry.space_group_name_H-M   'P 1'
#
loop_
_entity.id
_entity.type
_entity.pdbx_description
1 polymer ?
#
loop_
_entity_poly.entity_id
_entity_poly.type
_entity_poly.pdbx_seq_one_letter_code
_entity_poly.pdbx_strand_id
1 'polypeptide(L)'
;MESILKSEIFFFISSISVVLITVIFVIVGFYLVKIMRNFSHISERLKETVDSTASSLEEVGNDIKESTLFKFFFGKKKKSKK
;
A
#
# COMPACT_ATOMS: atom_id res chain seq x y z
N MET A 1 14.59 55.41 -6.37
CA MET A 1 13.73 55.17 -5.18
C MET A 1 12.63 54.14 -5.47
N GLU A 2 11.97 54.17 -6.63
CA GLU A 2 10.92 53.18 -6.96
C GLU A 2 11.39 51.72 -7.01
N SER A 3 12.60 51.43 -7.52
CA SER A 3 13.10 50.04 -7.56
C SER A 3 13.42 49.47 -6.18
N ILE A 4 13.86 50.32 -5.25
CA ILE A 4 14.15 49.95 -3.86
C ILE A 4 12.85 49.58 -3.16
N LEU A 5 11.82 50.42 -3.29
CA LEU A 5 10.48 50.14 -2.76
C LEU A 5 9.88 48.85 -3.34
N LYS A 6 10.04 48.61 -4.65
CA LYS A 6 9.56 47.36 -5.27
C LYS A 6 10.27 46.12 -4.71
N SER A 7 11.58 46.22 -4.46
CA SER A 7 12.37 45.12 -3.91
C SER A 7 11.96 44.78 -2.47
N GLU A 8 11.70 45.79 -1.64
CA GLU A 8 11.26 45.61 -0.26
C GLU A 8 9.90 44.93 -0.17
N ILE A 9 8.96 45.30 -1.06
CA ILE A 9 7.63 44.67 -1.13
C ILE A 9 7.74 43.20 -1.54
N PHE A 10 8.58 42.88 -2.54
CA PHE A 10 8.80 41.48 -2.95
C PHE A 10 9.43 40.65 -1.83
N PHE A 11 10.40 41.22 -1.12
CA PHE A 11 11.02 40.58 0.05
C PHE A 11 10.00 40.29 1.15
N PHE A 12 9.11 41.25 1.44
CA PHE A 12 8.05 41.06 2.42
C PHE A 12 7.11 39.91 2.05
N ILE A 13 6.61 39.90 0.81
CA ILE A 13 5.69 38.86 0.31
C ILE A 13 6.37 37.49 0.30
N SER A 14 7.61 37.41 -0.17
CA SER A 14 8.37 36.16 -0.19
C SER A 14 8.64 35.63 1.21
N SER A 15 8.97 36.49 2.18
CA SER A 15 9.19 36.07 3.57
C SER A 15 7.95 35.43 4.19
N ILE A 16 6.77 36.05 4.00
CA ILE A 16 5.49 35.49 4.46
C ILE A 16 5.19 34.18 3.73
N SER A 17 5.43 34.14 2.42
CA SER A 17 5.21 32.94 1.61
C SER A 17 6.08 31.78 2.07
N VAL A 18 7.36 32.03 2.38
CA VAL A 18 8.28 31.02 2.92
C VAL A 18 7.80 30.51 4.27
N VAL A 19 7.33 31.39 5.16
CA VAL A 19 6.76 30.99 6.46
C VAL A 19 5.53 30.08 6.25
N LEU A 20 4.58 30.49 5.39
CA LEU A 20 3.38 29.70 5.11
C LEU A 20 3.72 28.33 4.49
N ILE A 21 4.60 28.32 3.48
CA ILE A 21 5.06 27.08 2.85
C ILE A 21 5.75 26.17 3.87
N THR A 22 6.57 26.72 4.75
CA THR A 22 7.26 25.94 5.80
C THR A 22 6.25 25.28 6.73
N VAL A 23 5.22 26.02 7.18
CA VAL A 23 4.14 25.46 8.02
C VAL A 23 3.41 24.33 7.29
N ILE A 24 3.08 24.52 6.01
CA ILE A 24 2.45 23.47 5.19
C ILE A 24 3.36 22.25 5.09
N PHE A 25 4.66 22.43 4.83
CA PHE A 25 5.62 21.32 4.77
C PHE A 25 5.72 20.56 6.08
N VAL A 26 5.71 21.25 7.22
CA VAL A 26 5.71 20.62 8.55
C VAL A 26 4.43 19.79 8.74
N ILE A 27 3.27 20.33 8.38
CA ILE A 27 2.00 19.61 8.47
C ILE A 27 2.01 18.37 7.57
N VAL A 28 2.38 18.53 6.30
CA VAL A 28 2.46 17.42 5.34
C VAL A 28 3.45 16.35 5.81
N GLY A 29 4.64 16.75 6.26
CA GLY A 29 5.64 15.85 6.82
C GLY A 29 5.12 15.06 8.02
N PHE A 30 4.42 15.73 8.94
CA PHE A 30 3.79 15.07 10.09
C PHE A 30 2.77 14.00 9.65
N TYR A 31 1.91 14.31 8.68
CA TYR A 31 0.94 13.34 8.16
C TYR A 31 1.60 12.19 7.41
N LEU A 32 2.63 12.46 6.60
CA LEU A 32 3.38 11.41 5.91
C LEU A 32 4.00 10.42 6.90
N VAL A 33 4.67 10.90 7.93
CA VAL A 33 5.25 10.04 8.98
C VAL A 33 4.16 9.22 9.69
N LYS A 34 3.02 9.85 10.01
CA LYS A 34 1.89 9.17 10.64
C LYS A 34 1.32 8.05 9.75
N ILE A 35 1.17 8.31 8.45
CA ILE A 35 0.67 7.34 7.47
C ILE A 35 1.66 6.19 7.34
N MET A 36 2.96 6.46 7.17
CA MET A 36 3.97 5.40 7.05
C MET A 36 3.99 4.49 8.27
N ARG A 37 3.88 5.06 9.48
CA ARG A 37 3.81 4.27 10.71
C ARG A 37 2.58 3.37 10.76
N ASN A 38 1.42 3.87 10.32
CA ASN A 38 0.19 3.07 10.27
C ASN A 38 0.22 2.02 9.15
N PHE A 39 0.82 2.36 8.02
CA PHE A 39 0.96 1.48 6.87
C PHE A 39 1.78 0.24 7.19
N SER A 40 2.87 0.38 7.96
CA SER A 40 3.68 -0.77 8.41
C SER A 40 2.84 -1.82 9.15
N HIS A 41 1.98 -1.38 10.07
CA HIS A 41 1.10 -2.29 10.81
C HIS A 41 0.03 -2.94 9.92
N ILE A 42 -0.50 -2.19 8.95
CA ILE A 42 -1.48 -2.71 8.00
C ILE A 42 -0.82 -3.74 7.07
N SER A 43 0.38 -3.47 6.57
CA SER A 43 1.09 -4.37 5.66
C SER A 43 1.45 -5.70 6.32
N GLU A 44 1.82 -5.68 7.61
CA GLU A 44 2.15 -6.88 8.35
C GLU A 44 0.92 -7.77 8.55
N ARG A 45 -0.21 -7.19 8.98
CA ARG A 45 -1.48 -7.91 9.08
C ARG A 45 -1.99 -8.40 7.73
N LEU A 46 -1.81 -7.61 6.68
CA LEU A 46 -2.19 -8.00 5.33
C LEU A 46 -1.37 -9.22 4.87
N LYS A 47 -0.07 -9.22 5.13
CA LYS A 47 0.81 -10.34 4.82
C LYS A 47 0.38 -11.60 5.57
N GLU A 48 0.18 -11.51 6.89
CA GLU A 48 -0.31 -12.64 7.70
C GLU A 48 -1.65 -13.19 7.18
N THR A 49 -2.59 -12.30 6.83
CA THR A 49 -3.90 -12.69 6.31
C THR A 49 -3.80 -13.36 4.94
N VAL A 50 -2.93 -12.85 4.06
CA VAL A 50 -2.72 -13.44 2.73
C VAL A 50 -2.05 -14.81 2.86
N ASP A 51 -1.03 -14.93 3.71
CA ASP A 51 -0.33 -16.20 3.95
C ASP A 51 -1.28 -17.25 4.55
N SER A 52 -2.11 -16.88 5.53
CA SER A 52 -3.10 -17.79 6.11
C SER A 52 -4.18 -18.19 5.10
N THR A 53 -4.65 -17.23 4.29
CA THR A 53 -5.66 -17.49 3.26
C THR A 53 -5.12 -18.41 2.18
N ALA A 54 -3.85 -18.24 1.78
CA ALA A 54 -3.20 -19.12 0.82
C ALA A 54 -3.16 -20.57 1.33
N SER A 55 -2.80 -20.78 2.60
CA SER A 55 -2.82 -22.13 3.20
C SER A 55 -4.22 -22.75 3.21
N SER A 56 -5.26 -21.99 3.59
CA SER A 56 -6.64 -22.50 3.60
C SER A 56 -7.16 -22.80 2.19
N LEU A 57 -6.78 -21.99 1.20
CA LEU A 57 -7.14 -22.25 -0.20
C LEU A 57 -6.44 -23.51 -0.75
N GLU A 58 -5.22 -23.79 -0.31
CA GLU A 58 -4.49 -25.00 -0.68
C GLU A 58 -5.12 -26.25 -0.06
N GLU A 59 -5.53 -26.18 1.22
CA GLU A 59 -6.31 -27.24 1.89
C GLU A 59 -7.64 -27.49 1.19
N VAL A 60 -8.43 -26.45 0.92
CA VAL A 60 -9.70 -26.57 0.19
C VAL A 60 -9.48 -27.17 -1.21
N GLY A 61 -8.42 -26.75 -1.90
CA GLY A 61 -8.06 -27.30 -3.20
C GLY A 61 -7.71 -28.80 -3.13
N ASN A 62 -7.02 -29.23 -2.07
CA ASN A 62 -6.69 -30.64 -1.84
C ASN A 62 -7.93 -31.45 -1.45
N ASP A 63 -8.78 -30.95 -0.57
CA ASP A 63 -10.04 -31.59 -0.18
C ASP A 63 -10.98 -31.78 -1.39
N ILE A 64 -11.10 -30.76 -2.24
CA ILE A 64 -11.87 -30.84 -3.47
C ILE A 64 -11.29 -31.90 -4.40
N LYS A 65 -9.96 -31.90 -4.63
CA LYS A 65 -9.28 -32.90 -5.46
C LYS A 65 -9.40 -34.31 -4.91
N GLU A 66 -9.44 -34.48 -3.59
CA GLU A 66 -9.59 -35.78 -2.96
C GLU A 66 -11.02 -36.29 -2.94
N SER A 67 -12.00 -35.37 -3.00
CA SER A 67 -13.42 -35.71 -2.96
C SER A 67 -13.81 -36.70 -4.07
N THR A 68 -14.61 -37.69 -3.68
CA THR A 68 -15.09 -38.77 -4.55
C THR A 68 -15.90 -38.23 -5.72
N LEU A 69 -16.64 -37.14 -5.50
CA LEU A 69 -17.42 -36.45 -6.53
C LEU A 69 -16.51 -35.79 -7.57
N PHE A 70 -15.47 -35.06 -7.15
CA PHE A 70 -14.56 -34.41 -8.09
C PHE A 70 -13.75 -35.43 -8.90
N LYS A 71 -13.26 -36.50 -8.27
CA LYS A 71 -12.60 -37.63 -8.97
C LYS A 71 -13.55 -38.38 -9.91
N PHE A 72 -14.85 -38.38 -9.64
CA PHE A 72 -15.87 -38.98 -10.50
C PHE A 72 -16.18 -38.10 -11.73
N PHE A 73 -16.32 -36.78 -11.55
CA PHE A 73 -16.60 -35.84 -12.64
C PHE A 73 -15.37 -35.46 -13.49
N PHE A 74 -14.18 -35.33 -12.90
CA PHE A 74 -12.92 -34.96 -13.58
C PHE A 74 -11.96 -36.15 -13.76
N GLY A 75 -12.49 -37.37 -13.73
CA GLY A 75 -11.75 -38.62 -13.66
C GLY A 75 -10.49 -38.73 -14.52
N LYS A 76 -9.42 -39.18 -13.86
CA LYS A 76 -8.22 -39.84 -14.40
C LYS A 76 -7.82 -39.41 -15.82
N LYS A 77 -6.93 -38.40 -15.93
CA LYS A 77 -5.92 -38.46 -16.98
C LYS A 77 -4.97 -39.63 -16.67
N LYS A 78 -5.29 -40.77 -17.29
CA LYS A 78 -4.44 -41.96 -17.43
C LYS A 78 -3.00 -41.50 -17.72
N LYS A 79 -2.06 -41.78 -16.82
CA LYS A 79 -0.62 -41.69 -17.12
C LYS A 79 -0.34 -42.62 -18.29
N SER A 80 -0.27 -42.08 -19.50
CA SER A 80 0.35 -42.74 -20.64
C SER A 80 1.86 -42.71 -20.43
N LYS A 81 2.38 -43.67 -19.66
CA LYS A 81 3.78 -44.08 -19.82
C LYS A 81 3.80 -45.04 -20.99
N LYS A 82 4.34 -44.57 -22.12
CA LYS A 82 4.87 -45.42 -23.18
C LYS A 82 6.33 -45.69 -22.83
#